data_AF-A0A1G2G3H5-F1
#
_entry.id   AF-A0A1G2G3H5-F1
#
_cell.length_a   1.000
_cell.length_b   1.000
_cell.length_c   1.000
_cell.angle_alpha   90.00
_cell.angle_beta   90.00
_cell.angle_gamma   90.00
#
_symmetry.space_group_name_H-M   'P 1'
#
loop_
_entity.id
_entity.type
_entity.pdbx_description
1 polymer ?
#
loop_
_entity_poly.entity_id
_entity_poly.type
_entity_poly.pdbx_seq_one_letter_code
_entity_poly.pdbx_strand_id
1 'polypeptide(L)' 'MLNTVTIPKTEYKRLKQIAGHYETIQRVVESDFFAEPPTKNATEVIKELRKTKRYTKPFLQSVSHGLKESSHFSK' A
#
# COMPACT_ATOMS: atom_id res chain seq x y z
N MET A 1 -22.72 20.76 -18.19
CA MET A 1 -23.90 21.00 -17.34
C MET A 1 -23.52 20.66 -15.91
N LEU A 2 -23.82 21.52 -14.93
CA LEU A 2 -23.62 21.20 -13.51
C LEU A 2 -24.72 20.23 -13.10
N ASN A 3 -24.37 18.95 -12.97
CA ASN A 3 -25.29 17.93 -12.47
C ASN A 3 -25.44 18.14 -10.97
N THR A 4 -26.49 18.87 -10.57
CA THR A 4 -26.78 19.16 -9.18
C THR A 4 -27.22 17.88 -8.47
N VAL A 5 -26.36 17.36 -7.60
CA VAL A 5 -26.68 16.23 -6.73
C VAL A 5 -27.14 16.79 -5.39
N THR A 6 -28.38 16.47 -4.99
CA THR A 6 -28.91 16.85 -3.68
C THR A 6 -28.78 15.68 -2.73
N ILE A 7 -28.16 15.90 -1.58
CA ILE A 7 -28.00 14.89 -0.53
C ILE A 7 -28.45 15.43 0.83
N PRO A 8 -28.88 14.55 1.75
CA PRO A 8 -29.14 14.94 3.12
C PRO A 8 -27.90 15.56 3.78
N LYS A 9 -28.12 16.55 4.64
CA LYS A 9 -27.03 17.25 5.35
C LYS A 9 -26.16 16.30 6.20
N THR A 10 -26.76 15.23 6.74
CA THR A 10 -26.06 14.18 7.48
C THR A 10 -25.08 13.42 6.59
N GLU A 11 -25.53 13.06 5.38
CA GLU A 11 -24.68 12.36 4.40
C GLU A 11 -23.56 13.27 3.91
N TYR A 12 -23.84 14.55 3.66
CA TYR A 12 -22.79 15.52 3.35
C TYR A 12 -21.71 15.59 4.44
N LYS A 13 -22.11 15.68 5.72
CA LYS A 13 -21.15 15.73 6.84
C LYS A 13 -20.30 14.47 6.92
N ARG A 14 -20.91 13.29 6.74
CA ARG A 14 -20.22 12.00 6.72
C ARG A 14 -19.21 11.95 5.57
N LEU A 15 -19.61 12.28 4.35
CA LEU A 15 -18.74 12.27 3.18
C LEU A 15 -17.58 13.26 3.35
N LYS A 16 -17.84 14.44 3.91
CA LYS A 16 -16.80 15.43 4.21
C LYS A 16 -15.79 14.91 5.23
N GLN A 17 -16.22 14.19 6.26
CA GLN A 17 -15.31 13.57 7.23
C GLN A 17 -14.46 12.47 6.58
N ILE A 18 -15.06 11.60 5.77
CA ILE A 18 -14.35 10.55 5.03
C ILE A 18 -13.29 11.17 4.11
N ALA A 19 -13.65 12.24 3.37
CA ALA A 19 -12.72 12.94 2.50
C ALA A 19 -11.53 13.53 3.29
N GLY A 20 -11.76 14.14 4.45
CA GLY A 20 -10.69 14.67 5.29
C GLY A 20 -9.75 13.58 5.84
N HIS A 21 -10.29 12.42 6.21
CA HIS A 21 -9.47 11.27 6.61
C HIS A 21 -8.66 10.72 5.44
N TYR A 22 -9.27 10.63 4.25
CA TYR A 22 -8.58 10.22 3.04
C TYR A 22 -7.42 11.16 2.70
N GLU A 23 -7.62 12.48 2.72
CA GLU A 23 -6.53 13.45 2.51
C GLU A 23 -5.42 13.31 3.55
N THR A 24 -5.77 13.04 4.82
CA THR A 24 -4.79 12.83 5.88
C THR A 24 -3.94 11.59 5.61
N ILE A 25 -4.59 10.48 5.22
CA ILE A 25 -3.90 9.24 4.85
C ILE A 25 -3.04 9.49 3.62
N GLN A 26 -3.59 10.12 2.58
CA GLN A 26 -2.87 10.44 1.35
C GLN A 26 -1.59 11.22 1.64
N ARG A 27 -1.63 12.26 2.49
CA ARG A 27 -0.41 13.02 2.85
C ARG A 27 0.65 12.21 3.59
N VAL A 28 0.23 11.24 4.42
CA VAL A 28 1.17 10.34 5.14
C VAL A 28 1.74 9.27 4.21
N VAL A 29 0.96 8.87 3.20
CA VAL A 29 1.25 7.75 2.30
C VAL A 29 2.02 8.23 1.05
N GLU A 30 1.77 9.44 0.54
CA GLU A 30 2.45 10.01 -0.62
C GLU A 30 3.95 10.26 -0.40
N SER A 31 4.42 10.42 0.84
CA SER A 31 5.83 10.67 1.08
C SER A 31 6.72 9.42 1.02
N ASP A 32 6.22 8.24 1.39
CA ASP A 32 7.06 7.04 1.54
C ASP A 32 6.40 5.69 1.19
N PHE A 33 5.07 5.58 1.18
CA PHE A 33 4.40 4.28 1.06
C PHE A 33 4.25 3.81 -0.39
N PHE A 34 4.08 4.75 -1.33
CA PHE A 34 4.02 4.46 -2.77
C PHE A 34 5.34 4.73 -3.51
N ALA A 35 6.37 5.16 -2.78
CA ALA A 35 7.71 5.21 -3.34
C ALA A 35 8.12 3.80 -3.74
N GLU A 36 8.77 3.66 -4.90
CA GLU A 36 9.31 2.36 -5.27
C GLU A 36 10.27 1.90 -4.17
N PRO A 37 10.16 0.63 -3.71
CA PRO A 37 11.06 0.14 -2.69
C PRO A 37 12.50 0.29 -3.21
N PRO A 38 13.43 0.84 -2.39
CA PRO A 38 14.81 1.10 -2.82
C PRO A 38 15.52 -0.20 -3.22
N THR A 39 15.06 -1.34 -2.71
CA THR A 39 15.53 -2.68 -3.06
C THR A 39 14.50 -3.40 -3.92
N LYS A 40 14.73 -3.44 -5.24
CA LYS A 40 13.90 -4.20 -6.20
C LYS A 40 14.30 -5.67 -6.35
N ASN A 41 15.30 -6.13 -5.59
CA ASN A 41 15.80 -7.50 -5.69
C ASN A 41 15.07 -8.42 -4.71
N ALA A 42 14.10 -9.19 -5.23
CA ALA A 42 13.34 -10.17 -4.44
C ALA A 42 14.25 -11.18 -3.71
N THR A 43 15.40 -11.54 -4.29
CA THR A 43 16.34 -12.49 -3.67
C THR A 43 17.01 -11.89 -2.44
N GLU A 44 17.38 -10.61 -2.49
CA GLU A 44 17.96 -9.89 -1.36
C GLU A 44 16.96 -9.69 -0.24
N VAL A 45 15.73 -9.30 -0.56
CA VAL A 45 14.64 -9.16 0.43
C VAL A 45 14.42 -10.49 1.18
N ILE A 46 14.33 -11.61 0.46
CA ILE A 46 14.16 -12.92 1.09
C ILE A 46 15.40 -13.32 1.91
N LYS A 47 16.61 -12.96 1.46
CA LYS A 47 17.85 -13.19 2.22
C LYS A 47 17.83 -12.44 3.55
N GLU A 48 17.47 -11.17 3.56
CA GLU A 48 17.38 -10.38 4.81
C GLU A 48 16.28 -10.89 5.73
N LEU A 49 15.09 -11.21 5.20
CA LEU A 49 14.01 -11.79 6.00
C LEU A 49 14.41 -13.12 6.65
N ARG A 50 15.17 -13.97 5.94
CA ARG A 50 15.72 -15.22 6.50
C ARG A 50 16.68 -14.96 7.66
N LYS A 51 17.53 -13.93 7.60
CA LYS A 51 18.47 -13.61 8.68
C LYS A 51 17.78 -13.28 9.99
N THR A 52 16.57 -12.71 9.94
CA THR A 52 15.81 -12.36 11.15
C THR A 52 15.42 -13.59 11.99
N LYS A 53 15.34 -14.79 11.38
CA LYS A 53 14.84 -16.03 12.00
C LYS A 53 13.42 -15.91 12.60
N ARG A 54 12.67 -14.86 12.25
CA ARG A 54 11.30 -14.60 12.76
C ARG A 54 10.20 -15.26 11.92
N TYR A 55 10.53 -15.75 10.74
CA TYR A 55 9.56 -16.20 9.74
C TYR A 55 9.76 -17.66 9.37
N THR A 56 8.65 -18.36 9.15
CA THR A 56 8.66 -19.77 8.75
C THR A 56 9.06 -19.93 7.27
N LYS A 57 9.57 -21.10 6.91
CA LYS A 57 9.93 -21.41 5.52
C LYS A 57 8.74 -21.27 4.55
N PRO A 58 7.52 -21.76 4.87
CA PRO A 58 6.36 -21.57 3.99
C PRO A 58 6.00 -20.09 3.78
N PHE A 59 6.05 -19.27 4.85
CA PHE A 59 5.80 -17.84 4.75
C PHE A 59 6.80 -17.17 3.80
N LEU A 60 8.10 -17.43 3.98
CA LEU A 60 9.14 -16.86 3.12
C LEU A 60 9.01 -17.30 1.66
N GLN A 61 8.49 -18.51 1.40
CA GLN A 61 8.22 -18.99 0.06
C GLN A 61 7.03 -18.26 -0.59
N SER A 62 5.96 -18.03 0.16
CA SER A 62 4.80 -17.23 -0.29
C SER A 62 5.21 -15.79 -0.63
N VAL A 63 5.99 -15.14 0.23
CA VAL A 63 6.52 -13.78 -0.03
C VAL A 63 7.41 -13.77 -1.26
N SER A 64 8.29 -14.76 -1.42
CA SER A 64 9.18 -14.83 -2.59
C SER A 64 8.42 -14.94 -3.90
N HIS A 65 7.30 -15.67 -3.90
CA HIS A 65 6.44 -15.81 -5.08
C HIS A 65 5.77 -14.48 -5.42
N GLY A 66 5.12 -13.83 -4.45
CA GLY A 66 4.45 -12.54 -4.67
C GLY A 66 5.41 -11.43 -5.11
N LEU A 67 6.63 -11.40 -4.57
CA LEU A 67 7.65 -10.45 -5.02
C LEU A 67 8.10 -10.69 -6.47
N LYS A 68 8.14 -11.94 -6.96
CA LYS A 68 8.51 -12.25 -8.34
C LYS A 68 7.42 -11.89 -9.34
N GLU A 69 6.16 -11.95 -8.93
CA GLU A 69 5.00 -11.63 -9.77
C GLU A 69 4.70 -10.13 -9.82
N SER A 70 5.23 -9.36 -8.88
CA SER A 70 5.04 -7.91 -8.83
C SER A 70 5.80 -7.20 -9.95
N SER A 71 5.06 -6.39 -10.73
CA SER A 71 5.60 -5.48 -11.74
C SER A 71 6.48 -4.37 -11.17
N HIS A 72 6.51 -4.20 -9.84
CA HIS A 72 7.39 -3.25 -9.15
C HIS A 72 8.74 -3.87 -8.75
N PHE A 73 8.87 -5.19 -8.84
CA PHE A 73 10.07 -5.97 -8.55
C PHE A 73 10.66 -6.67 -9.79
N SER A 74 10.07 -6.44 -10.96
CA SER A 74 10.64 -6.79 -12.25
C SER A 74 11.77 -5.83 -12.59
N LYS A 75 13.02 -6.30 -12.40
CA LYS A 75 14.32 -5.72 -12.82
C LYS A 75 14.36 -4.20 -13.05
#